data_AF-A0A2G2AFS3-F1
#
_entry.id   AF-A0A2G2AFS3-F1
#
_cell.length_a   1.000
_cell.length_b   1.000
_cell.length_c   1.000
_cell.angle_alpha   90.00
_cell.angle_beta   90.00
_cell.angle_gamma   90.00
#
_symmetry.space_group_name_H-M   'P 1'
#
loop_
_entity.id
_entity.type
_entity.pdbx_description
1 polymer ?
#
loop_
_entity_poly.entity_id
_entity_poly.type
_entity_poly.pdbx_seq_one_letter_code
_entity_poly.pdbx_strand_id
1 'polypeptide(L)' 'MKADAIKLDGKKAGSVDLDEAIFGLEPRIDILHRVVRWQRNNAQAGTHKVKT' A
#
# COMPACT_ATOMS: atom_id res chain seq x y z
N MET A 1 -1.88 17.67 -2.19
CA MET A 1 -0.41 17.41 -2.13
C MET A 1 0.16 17.37 -3.56
N LYS A 2 1.37 17.90 -3.85
CA LYS A 2 1.96 17.89 -5.21
C LYS A 2 3.04 16.83 -5.34
N ALA A 3 2.93 15.96 -6.35
CA ALA A 3 3.93 14.96 -6.68
C ALA A 3 4.58 15.26 -8.04
N ASP A 4 5.91 15.23 -8.09
CA ASP A 4 6.64 15.39 -9.35
C ASP A 4 6.59 14.09 -10.15
N ALA A 5 6.04 14.15 -11.37
CA ALA A 5 6.08 13.04 -12.31
C ALA A 5 7.43 13.05 -13.04
N ILE A 6 8.12 11.91 -13.04
CA ILE A 6 9.39 11.72 -13.75
C ILE A 6 9.14 10.79 -14.94
N LYS A 7 9.61 11.18 -16.13
CA LYS A 7 9.55 10.35 -17.34
C LYS A 7 10.60 9.25 -17.28
N LEU A 8 10.45 8.20 -18.10
CA LEU A 8 11.41 7.08 -18.18
C LEU A 8 12.84 7.53 -18.56
N ASP A 9 12.98 8.69 -19.20
CA ASP A 9 14.25 9.32 -19.58
C ASP A 9 14.89 10.14 -18.44
N GLY A 10 14.33 10.07 -17.23
CA GLY A 10 14.82 10.78 -16.04
C GLY A 10 14.51 12.27 -16.02
N LYS A 11 13.81 12.82 -17.04
CA LYS A 11 13.41 14.23 -17.07
C LYS A 11 12.08 14.44 -16.35
N LYS A 12 11.91 15.59 -15.71
CA LYS A 12 10.64 15.97 -15.09
C LYS A 12 9.54 16.06 -16.16
N ALA A 13 8.49 15.28 -15.98
CA ALA A 13 7.33 15.24 -16.87
C ALA A 13 6.33 16.37 -16.59
N GLY A 14 6.29 16.83 -15.34
CA GLY A 14 5.32 17.77 -14.80
C GLY A 14 5.04 17.46 -13.33
N SER A 15 4.07 18.15 -12.73
CA SER A 15 3.57 17.87 -11.38
C SER A 15 2.12 17.40 -11.44
N VAL A 16 1.76 16.48 -10.55
CA VAL A 16 0.41 15.96 -10.37
C VAL A 16 -0.11 16.45 -9.02
N ASP A 17 -1.31 17.01 -9.02
CA ASP A 17 -2.03 17.37 -7.81
C ASP A 17 -2.76 16.13 -7.26
N LEU A 18 -2.36 15.71 -6.05
CA LEU A 18 -2.95 14.64 -5.27
C LEU A 18 -4.03 15.21 -4.36
N ASP A 19 -5.18 14.54 -4.34
CA ASP A 19 -6.32 14.88 -3.50
C ASP A 19 -6.00 14.68 -2.00
N GLU A 20 -6.26 15.70 -1.20
CA GLU A 20 -6.03 15.69 0.25
C GLU A 20 -7.01 14.77 0.98
N ALA A 21 -8.21 14.55 0.43
CA ALA A 21 -9.18 13.63 1.02
C ALA A 21 -8.71 12.17 1.03
N ILE A 22 -7.72 11.82 0.20
CA ILE A 22 -7.16 10.47 0.11
C ILE A 22 -5.75 10.41 0.70
N PHE A 23 -4.90 11.37 0.36
CA PHE A 23 -3.46 11.33 0.70
C PHE A 23 -3.07 12.22 1.89
N GLY A 24 -3.97 13.06 2.37
CA GLY A 24 -3.75 13.96 3.52
C GLY A 24 -4.32 13.45 4.84
N LEU A 25 -4.92 12.25 4.85
CA LEU A 25 -5.54 11.67 6.04
C LEU A 25 -4.49 11.25 7.08
N GLU A 26 -4.78 11.49 8.36
CA GLU A 26 -3.94 10.99 9.45
C GLU A 26 -3.93 9.45 9.47
N PRO A 27 -2.74 8.81 9.43
CA PRO A 27 -2.66 7.36 9.42
C PRO A 27 -3.20 6.73 10.70
N ARG A 28 -4.22 5.88 10.55
CA ARG A 28 -4.79 5.09 11.64
C ARG A 28 -4.05 3.76 11.83
N ILE A 29 -3.11 3.77 12.77
CA ILE A 29 -2.19 2.64 13.04
C ILE A 29 -2.93 1.34 13.40
N ASP A 30 -4.05 1.45 14.12
CA ASP A 30 -4.90 0.33 14.54
C ASP A 30 -5.46 -0.46 13.35
N ILE A 31 -6.03 0.25 12.37
CA ILE A 31 -6.63 -0.34 11.18
C ILE A 31 -5.55 -0.89 10.25
N LEU A 32 -4.47 -0.13 10.04
CA LEU A 32 -3.36 -0.56 9.18
C LEU A 32 -2.78 -1.89 9.64
N HIS A 33 -2.51 -2.02 10.95
CA HIS A 33 -1.98 -3.28 11.49
C HIS A 33 -2.97 -4.44 11.34
N ARG A 34 -4.27 -4.21 11.58
CA ARG A 34 -5.31 -5.24 11.42
C ARG A 34 -5.42 -5.71 9.97
N VAL A 35 -5.43 -4.79 9.00
CA VAL A 35 -5.57 -5.12 7.57
C VAL A 35 -4.35 -5.88 7.06
N VAL A 36 -3.13 -5.45 7.42
CA VAL A 36 -1.90 -6.16 7.02
C VAL A 36 -1.89 -7.58 7.56
N ARG A 37 -2.28 -7.78 8.83
CA ARG A 37 -2.36 -9.12 9.42
C ARG A 37 -3.38 -10.00 8.70
N TRP A 38 -4.55 -9.45 8.37
CA TRP A 38 -5.57 -10.17 7.61
C TRP A 38 -5.08 -10.55 6.20
N GLN A 39 -4.46 -9.62 5.46
CA GLN A 39 -3.90 -9.90 4.13
C GLN A 39 -2.85 -11.02 4.19
N ARG A 40 -1.93 -10.98 5.16
CA ARG A 40 -0.89 -12.00 5.34
C ARG A 40 -1.46 -13.36 5.69
N ASN A 41 -2.49 -13.42 6.54
CA ASN A 41 -3.17 -14.67 6.89
C ASN A 41 -3.87 -15.28 5.68
N ASN A 42 -4.55 -14.47 4.85
CA ASN A 42 -5.20 -14.96 3.63
C ASN A 42 -4.22 -15.48 2.59
N ALA A 43 -2.99 -14.96 2.57
CA ALA A 43 -1.93 -15.44 1.69
C ALA A 43 -1.28 -16.76 2.18
N GLN A 44 -1.60 -17.25 3.38
CA GLN A 44 -1.05 -18.52 3.87
C GLN A 44 -1.74 -19.71 3.18
N ALA A 45 -0.95 -20.55 2.53
CA ALA A 45 -1.46 -21.69 1.76
C ALA A 45 -2.08 -22.82 2.61
N GLY A 46 -1.73 -22.92 3.90
CA GLY A 46 -2.34 -23.89 4.82
C GLY A 46 -2.04 -25.38 4.54
N THR A 47 -1.05 -25.71 3.71
CA THR A 47 -0.79 -27.08 3.21
C THR A 47 -0.04 -27.99 4.18
N HIS A 48 -0.37 -27.98 5.47
CA HIS A 48 0.25 -28.87 6.45
C HIS A 48 -0.39 -30.27 6.42
N LYS A 49 0.42 -31.33 6.42
CA LYS A 49 -0.03 -32.74 6.40
C LYS A 49 0.80 -33.58 7.36
N VAL A 50 0.14 -34.42 8.16
CA VAL A 50 0.76 -35.40 9.06
C VAL A 50 0.19 -36.79 8.77
N LYS A 51 0.98 -37.85 8.97
CA LYS A 51 0.51 -39.23 8.94
C LYS A 51 0.23 -39.66 10.38
N THR A 52 -1.03 -39.95 10.70
CA THR A 52 -1.48 -40.64 11.92
C THR A 52 -1.40 -42.15 11.74
#